data_AF-A0A2V7M9Y8-F1
#
_entry.id   AF-A0A2V7M9Y8-F1
#
_cell.length_a   1.000
_cell.length_b   1.000
_cell.length_c   1.000
_cell.angle_alpha   90.00
_cell.angle_beta   90.00
_cell.angle_gamma   90.00
#
_symmetry.space_group_name_H-M   'P 1'
#
loop_
_entity.id
_entity.type
_entity.pdbx_description
1 polymer ?
#
loop_
_entity_poly.entity_id
_entity_poly.type
_entity_poly.pdbx_seq_one_letter_code
_entity_poly.pdbx_strand_id
1 'polypeptide(L)'
;MPFITELSMATKLVGVLLVAALVGSRAIGAQASTNGEPTQTAVFEPLLADPKEPQFFATYLWARSTRLASRLGSVGFGQTIGVVRGRDWQVAVAAGVFSEFNMRSSTTDLLNTDYHIGLPVTYRRGAFATRFRIFHESSHLGDEYLVHTHAQRVDLTFQAVELLVADEASRWRVYGGGVYVFAHSPADLKPGVLHAGLEYHQPHSLLRLGRFATGRLVAGLDAKAMQEHKNNAVRR
;
A
#
# COMPACT_ATOMS: atom_id res chain seq x y z
N MET A 1 -7.78 33.02 38.86
CA MET A 1 -8.74 31.90 38.81
C MET A 1 -9.24 31.78 37.37
N PRO A 2 -9.41 30.58 36.80
CA PRO A 2 -8.35 29.73 36.22
C PRO A 2 -8.44 29.70 34.66
N PHE A 3 -7.31 29.59 33.95
CA PHE A 3 -6.85 28.36 33.28
C PHE A 3 -7.93 27.61 32.47
N ILE A 4 -7.87 27.70 31.14
CA ILE A 4 -8.17 26.55 30.27
C ILE A 4 -6.93 26.28 29.42
N THR A 5 -6.36 25.15 29.77
CA THR A 5 -5.21 24.40 29.30
C THR A 5 -5.41 23.88 27.87
N GLU A 6 -4.32 23.81 27.11
CA GLU A 6 -3.92 22.69 26.23
C GLU A 6 -5.02 21.97 25.41
N LEU A 7 -4.96 22.10 24.09
CA LEU A 7 -5.28 20.97 23.20
C LEU A 7 -4.19 20.82 22.13
N SER A 8 -3.07 20.27 22.57
CA SER A 8 -2.12 19.57 21.71
C SER A 8 -2.85 18.41 21.03
N MET A 9 -3.34 18.62 19.80
CA MET A 9 -3.78 17.52 18.94
C MET A 9 -2.57 16.98 18.17
N ALA A 10 -1.79 16.13 18.85
CA ALA A 10 -0.90 15.18 18.18
C ALA A 10 -1.76 14.16 17.43
N THR A 11 -2.20 14.47 16.21
CA THR A 11 -2.86 13.49 15.35
C THR A 11 -1.79 12.66 14.66
N LYS A 12 -1.25 11.67 15.39
CA LYS A 12 -0.54 10.57 14.74
C LYS A 12 -1.55 9.88 13.83
N LEU A 13 -1.44 10.07 12.52
CA LEU A 13 -2.09 9.18 11.56
C LEU A 13 -1.31 7.86 11.56
N VAL A 14 -1.56 7.05 12.59
CA VAL A 14 -1.21 5.63 12.55
C VAL A 14 -2.37 4.95 11.84
N GLY A 15 -2.26 4.81 10.53
CA GLY A 15 -3.10 3.86 9.81
C GLY A 15 -2.66 2.47 10.24
N VAL A 16 -3.44 1.80 11.10
CA VAL A 16 -3.30 0.36 11.34
C VAL A 16 -4.32 -0.32 10.45
N LEU A 17 -3.85 -0.92 9.36
CA LEU A 17 -4.71 -1.77 8.53
C LEU A 17 -4.55 -3.22 8.97
N LEU A 18 -5.61 -3.79 9.56
CA LEU A 18 -5.74 -5.23 9.81
C LEU A 18 -6.38 -5.87 8.58
N VAL A 19 -5.56 -6.50 7.74
CA VAL A 19 -6.07 -7.32 6.63
C VAL A 19 -6.13 -8.77 7.07
N ALA A 20 -7.35 -9.32 7.16
CA ALA A 20 -7.59 -10.76 7.19
C ALA A 20 -8.19 -11.15 5.83
N ALA A 21 -7.36 -11.72 4.95
CA ALA A 21 -7.79 -12.11 3.61
C ALA A 21 -7.69 -13.63 3.44
N LEU A 22 -8.73 -14.21 2.84
CA LEU A 22 -8.68 -15.56 2.31
C LEU A 22 -8.08 -15.48 0.90
N VAL A 23 -6.77 -15.72 0.77
CA VAL A 23 -6.13 -15.64 -0.55
C VAL A 23 -6.39 -16.95 -1.30
N GLY A 24 -7.25 -16.89 -2.31
CA GLY A 24 -7.43 -17.96 -3.28
C GLY A 24 -6.18 -18.11 -4.12
N SER A 25 -5.52 -19.27 -4.04
CA SER A 25 -4.33 -19.62 -4.82
C SER A 25 -4.72 -20.05 -6.23
N ARG A 26 -5.25 -19.10 -6.99
CA ARG A 26 -4.85 -18.89 -8.38
C ARG A 26 -4.66 -17.40 -8.51
N ALA A 27 -3.43 -16.97 -8.36
CA ALA A 27 -3.04 -15.63 -8.73
C ALA A 27 -3.50 -15.40 -10.18
N ILE A 28 -4.45 -14.51 -10.41
CA ILE A 28 -4.70 -13.89 -11.72
C ILE A 28 -3.53 -12.91 -12.01
N GLY A 29 -2.31 -13.36 -11.77
CA GLY A 29 -1.12 -12.52 -11.64
C GLY A 29 0.19 -13.30 -11.50
N ALA A 30 0.15 -14.62 -11.29
CA ALA A 30 1.26 -15.46 -11.67
C ALA A 30 1.17 -15.63 -13.17
N GLN A 31 2.14 -15.12 -13.93
CA GLN A 31 2.38 -15.64 -15.27
C GLN A 31 2.39 -17.17 -15.15
N ALA A 32 1.42 -17.82 -15.78
CA ALA A 32 1.59 -19.21 -16.13
C ALA A 32 2.87 -19.26 -16.97
N SER A 33 3.90 -19.92 -16.44
CA SER A 33 5.03 -20.35 -17.26
C SER A 33 4.44 -21.08 -18.45
N THR A 34 4.62 -20.54 -19.66
CA THR A 34 4.17 -21.18 -20.89
C THR A 34 4.90 -22.50 -21.16
N ASN A 35 5.91 -22.85 -20.36
CA ASN A 35 6.80 -23.98 -20.58
C ASN A 35 6.94 -24.94 -19.38
N GLY A 36 6.02 -24.96 -18.42
CA GLY A 36 6.05 -25.95 -17.32
C GLY A 36 7.19 -25.76 -16.30
N GLU A 37 8.03 -24.74 -16.45
CA GLU A 37 8.97 -24.30 -15.41
C GLU A 37 8.21 -23.82 -14.17
N PRO A 38 8.64 -24.18 -12.94
CA PRO A 38 8.05 -23.66 -11.71
C PRO A 38 8.03 -22.13 -11.77
N THR A 39 6.89 -21.51 -11.42
CA THR A 39 6.83 -20.04 -11.26
C THR A 39 7.93 -19.61 -10.30
N GLN A 40 9.00 -19.06 -10.86
CA GLN A 40 10.24 -18.79 -10.14
C GLN A 40 9.95 -17.72 -9.08
N THR A 41 10.09 -18.08 -7.80
CA THR A 41 9.75 -17.28 -6.62
C THR A 41 10.18 -15.82 -6.78
N ALA A 42 9.32 -14.86 -6.42
CA ALA A 42 9.64 -13.44 -6.63
C ALA A 42 10.87 -13.06 -5.78
N VAL A 43 11.77 -12.22 -6.32
CA VAL A 43 12.96 -11.77 -5.57
C VAL A 43 12.54 -10.98 -4.34
N PHE A 44 11.47 -10.19 -4.43
CA PHE A 44 10.78 -9.60 -3.30
C PHE A 44 9.30 -9.96 -3.44
N GLU A 45 8.75 -10.69 -2.47
CA GLU A 45 7.33 -11.02 -2.48
C GLU A 45 6.51 -9.72 -2.27
N PRO A 46 5.38 -9.52 -2.97
CA PRO A 46 4.53 -8.37 -2.73
C PRO A 46 4.09 -8.28 -1.26
N LEU A 47 3.95 -7.07 -0.73
CA LEU A 47 3.42 -6.82 0.60
C LEU A 47 1.89 -6.99 0.57
N LEU A 48 1.36 -7.96 1.31
CA LEU A 48 -0.08 -8.20 1.41
C LEU A 48 -0.78 -7.21 2.34
N ALA A 49 -0.05 -6.67 3.33
CA ALA A 49 -0.61 -5.73 4.28
C ALA A 49 -0.58 -4.27 3.78
N ASP A 50 0.26 -3.94 2.79
CA ASP A 50 0.28 -2.61 2.19
C ASP A 50 -0.88 -2.45 1.19
N PRO A 51 -1.87 -1.58 1.45
CA PRO A 51 -3.03 -1.40 0.57
C PRO A 51 -2.70 -0.76 -0.79
N LYS A 52 -1.47 -0.24 -0.97
CA LYS A 52 -1.00 0.36 -2.22
C LYS A 52 0.07 -0.49 -2.90
N GLU A 53 0.22 -1.76 -2.51
CA GLU A 53 1.05 -2.71 -3.25
C GLU A 53 0.37 -3.03 -4.60
N PRO A 54 1.07 -2.94 -5.76
CA PRO A 54 0.49 -3.21 -7.08
C PRO A 54 0.05 -4.67 -7.26
N GLN A 55 -1.18 -4.96 -6.85
CA GLN A 55 -1.83 -6.27 -6.90
C GLN A 55 -3.29 -6.16 -7.32
N PHE A 56 -3.89 -7.30 -7.66
CA PHE A 56 -5.33 -7.42 -7.87
C PHE A 56 -6.04 -7.74 -6.54
N PHE A 57 -6.92 -6.86 -6.09
CA PHE A 57 -7.69 -7.08 -4.86
C PHE A 57 -9.02 -6.31 -4.85
N ALA A 58 -9.91 -6.74 -3.95
CA ALA A 58 -11.06 -6.00 -3.48
C ALA A 58 -11.17 -6.17 -1.96
N THR A 59 -11.33 -5.09 -1.22
CA THR A 59 -11.35 -5.09 0.25
C THR A 59 -12.44 -4.18 0.81
N TYR A 60 -12.96 -4.55 1.98
CA TYR A 60 -13.90 -3.77 2.76
C TYR A 60 -13.24 -3.37 4.09
N LEU A 61 -13.19 -2.07 4.35
CA LEU A 61 -12.38 -1.49 5.41
C LEU A 61 -13.25 -0.74 6.41
N TRP A 62 -12.91 -0.86 7.69
CA TRP A 62 -13.39 0.03 8.73
C TRP A 62 -12.32 1.04 9.06
N ALA A 63 -12.62 2.32 8.87
CA ALA A 63 -11.68 3.40 9.13
C ALA A 63 -12.08 4.18 10.38
N ARG A 64 -11.08 4.54 11.19
CA ARG A 64 -11.21 5.54 12.26
C ARG A 64 -10.46 6.78 11.83
N SER A 65 -11.17 7.70 11.21
CA SER A 65 -10.62 8.95 10.69
C SER A 65 -11.63 10.07 10.87
N THR A 66 -11.14 11.27 11.13
CA THR A 66 -11.97 12.50 11.09
C THR A 66 -12.17 13.01 9.67
N ARG A 67 -11.42 12.48 8.69
CA ARG A 67 -11.42 12.93 7.29
C ARG A 67 -12.00 11.92 6.30
N LEU A 68 -11.98 10.64 6.64
CA LEU A 68 -12.47 9.55 5.79
C LEU A 68 -13.78 8.98 6.33
N ALA A 69 -14.60 8.41 5.45
CA ALA A 69 -15.80 7.69 5.88
C ALA A 69 -15.45 6.49 6.76
N SER A 70 -16.31 6.16 7.73
CA SER A 70 -16.03 5.08 8.69
C SER A 70 -16.06 3.67 8.09
N ARG A 71 -16.56 3.53 6.85
CA ARG A 71 -16.59 2.27 6.08
C ARG A 71 -16.17 2.59 4.66
N LEU A 72 -15.11 1.94 4.19
CA LEU A 72 -14.54 2.16 2.87
C LEU A 72 -14.53 0.86 2.08
N GLY A 73 -14.72 0.97 0.77
CA GLY A 73 -14.42 -0.09 -0.19
C GLY A 73 -13.14 0.29 -0.88
N SER A 74 -12.26 -0.66 -1.15
CA SER A 74 -11.07 -0.40 -1.96
C SER A 74 -10.85 -1.53 -2.95
N VAL A 75 -10.53 -1.16 -4.18
CA VAL A 75 -10.18 -2.09 -5.26
C VAL A 75 -8.84 -1.68 -5.83
N GLY A 76 -8.01 -2.69 -6.14
CA GLY A 76 -6.71 -2.50 -6.75
C GLY A 76 -6.58 -3.37 -7.98
N PHE A 77 -6.01 -2.79 -9.02
CA PHE A 77 -5.58 -3.50 -10.23
C PHE A 77 -4.13 -3.14 -10.46
N GLY A 78 -3.22 -4.07 -10.20
CA GLY A 78 -1.80 -3.82 -10.38
C GLY A 78 -1.01 -5.07 -10.65
N GLN A 79 0.17 -4.87 -11.24
CA GLN A 79 1.10 -5.93 -11.54
C GLN A 79 2.54 -5.42 -11.46
N THR A 80 3.43 -6.31 -11.04
CA THR A 80 4.89 -6.14 -11.18
C THR A 80 5.41 -7.14 -12.20
N ILE A 81 6.02 -6.65 -13.26
CA ILE A 81 6.55 -7.46 -14.37
C ILE A 81 8.08 -7.36 -14.34
N GLY A 82 8.75 -8.49 -14.17
CA GLY A 82 10.21 -8.59 -14.26
C GLY A 82 10.70 -8.24 -15.67
N VAL A 83 11.67 -7.32 -15.76
CA VAL A 83 12.30 -6.90 -17.02
C VAL A 83 13.62 -7.64 -17.21
N VAL A 84 14.47 -7.62 -16.18
CA VAL A 84 15.76 -8.33 -16.18
C VAL A 84 16.00 -8.94 -14.81
N ARG A 85 16.52 -10.17 -14.80
CA ARG A 85 16.72 -10.96 -13.59
C ARG A 85 18.12 -11.57 -13.58
N GLY A 86 18.82 -11.39 -12.46
CA GLY A 86 20.03 -12.12 -12.10
C GLY A 86 19.72 -13.23 -11.11
N ARG A 87 20.76 -13.85 -10.54
CA ARG A 87 20.59 -14.95 -9.56
C ARG A 87 19.81 -14.49 -8.32
N ASP A 88 20.22 -13.35 -7.76
CA ASP A 88 19.77 -12.86 -6.46
C ASP A 88 19.08 -11.49 -6.57
N TRP A 89 18.89 -10.96 -7.78
CA TRP A 89 18.31 -9.63 -8.00
C TRP A 89 17.40 -9.58 -9.22
N GLN A 90 16.49 -8.61 -9.25
CA GLN A 90 15.59 -8.37 -10.39
C GLN A 90 15.27 -6.88 -10.52
N VAL A 91 15.27 -6.37 -11.75
CA VAL A 91 14.66 -5.09 -12.13
C VAL A 91 13.30 -5.38 -12.76
N ALA A 92 12.29 -4.62 -12.39
CA ALA A 92 10.93 -4.77 -12.87
C ALA A 92 10.28 -3.43 -13.18
N VAL A 93 9.12 -3.48 -13.85
CA VAL A 93 8.17 -2.37 -13.93
C VAL A 93 6.98 -2.76 -13.06
N ALA A 94 6.58 -1.88 -12.15
CA ALA A 94 5.39 -2.04 -11.33
C ALA A 94 4.39 -0.95 -11.69
N ALA A 95 3.14 -1.31 -11.97
CA ALA A 95 2.08 -0.36 -12.24
C ALA A 95 0.78 -0.80 -11.57
N GLY A 96 -0.02 0.17 -11.12
CA GLY A 96 -1.28 -0.12 -10.48
C GLY A 96 -2.25 1.06 -10.48
N VAL A 97 -3.53 0.75 -10.36
CA VAL A 97 -4.61 1.70 -10.16
C VAL A 97 -5.40 1.27 -8.93
N PHE A 98 -5.63 2.20 -8.01
CA PHE A 98 -6.30 1.95 -6.73
C PHE A 98 -7.46 2.92 -6.55
N SER A 99 -8.67 2.40 -6.40
CA SER A 99 -9.87 3.22 -6.16
C SER A 99 -10.43 2.97 -4.77
N GLU A 100 -10.84 4.03 -4.09
CA GLU A 100 -11.47 3.98 -2.77
C GLU A 100 -12.88 4.56 -2.82
N PHE A 101 -13.81 3.92 -2.10
CA PHE A 101 -15.23 4.22 -2.15
C PHE A 101 -15.80 4.46 -0.76
N ASN A 102 -16.75 5.39 -0.65
CA ASN A 102 -17.53 5.60 0.57
C ASN A 102 -18.71 4.63 0.63
N MET A 103 -18.55 3.52 1.36
CA MET A 103 -19.59 2.49 1.48
C MET A 103 -20.76 2.89 2.41
N ARG A 104 -20.74 4.09 2.99
CA ARG A 104 -21.89 4.65 3.73
C ARG A 104 -22.77 5.53 2.88
N SER A 105 -22.25 6.08 1.78
CA SER A 105 -23.07 6.84 0.85
C SER A 105 -24.12 5.93 0.21
N SER A 106 -25.32 6.46 -0.04
CA SER A 106 -26.38 5.73 -0.76
C SER A 106 -25.97 5.33 -2.18
N THR A 107 -25.03 6.06 -2.77
CA THR A 107 -24.53 5.86 -4.13
C THR A 107 -23.16 5.18 -4.18
N THR A 108 -22.55 4.86 -3.03
CA THR A 108 -21.19 4.29 -2.97
C THR A 108 -20.17 5.16 -3.69
N ASP A 109 -20.11 6.44 -3.32
CA ASP A 109 -19.30 7.48 -3.98
C ASP A 109 -17.84 7.08 -4.15
N LEU A 110 -17.28 7.34 -5.33
CA LEU A 110 -15.84 7.25 -5.56
C LEU A 110 -15.15 8.41 -4.83
N LEU A 111 -14.21 8.09 -3.94
CA LEU A 111 -13.43 9.08 -3.20
C LEU A 111 -12.23 9.56 -4.03
N ASN A 112 -11.42 8.61 -4.47
CA ASN A 112 -10.23 8.85 -5.27
C ASN A 112 -9.87 7.63 -6.12
N THR A 113 -9.10 7.89 -7.16
CA THR A 113 -8.38 6.90 -7.94
C THR A 113 -6.91 7.31 -8.04
N ASP A 114 -6.03 6.46 -7.51
CA ASP A 114 -4.60 6.68 -7.53
C ASP A 114 -3.96 5.82 -8.62
N TYR A 115 -3.14 6.44 -9.44
CA TYR A 115 -2.37 5.82 -10.51
C TYR A 115 -0.91 5.77 -10.11
N HIS A 116 -0.32 4.59 -10.17
CA HIS A 116 1.03 4.33 -9.72
C HIS A 116 1.85 3.67 -10.82
N ILE A 117 3.07 4.13 -11.05
CA ILE A 117 4.06 3.47 -11.92
C ILE A 117 5.47 3.63 -11.36
N GLY A 118 6.24 2.55 -11.33
CA GLY A 118 7.60 2.57 -10.78
C GLY A 118 8.52 1.52 -11.35
N LEU A 119 9.80 1.70 -11.03
CA LEU A 119 10.91 0.84 -11.45
C LEU A 119 11.58 0.22 -10.23
N PRO A 120 11.04 -0.89 -9.69
CA PRO A 120 11.67 -1.59 -8.59
C PRO A 120 12.93 -2.36 -9.01
N VAL A 121 13.98 -2.19 -8.22
CA VAL A 121 15.15 -3.05 -8.15
C VAL A 121 15.07 -3.83 -6.85
N THR A 122 15.10 -5.15 -6.96
CA THR A 122 14.93 -6.07 -5.83
C THR A 122 16.16 -6.94 -5.69
N TYR A 123 16.51 -7.29 -4.46
CA TYR A 123 17.63 -8.15 -4.12
C TYR A 123 17.23 -9.11 -3.00
N ARG A 124 17.71 -10.36 -3.03
CA ARG A 124 17.44 -11.37 -2.01
C ARG A 124 18.71 -12.10 -1.62
N ARG A 125 18.90 -12.29 -0.31
CA ARG A 125 19.97 -13.13 0.25
C ARG A 125 19.47 -13.85 1.51
N GLY A 126 19.31 -15.17 1.41
CA GLY A 126 18.74 -15.97 2.50
C GLY A 126 17.30 -15.52 2.79
N ALA A 127 17.01 -15.26 4.06
CA ALA A 127 15.71 -14.76 4.52
C ALA A 127 15.48 -13.27 4.21
N PHE A 128 16.54 -12.52 3.89
CA PHE A 128 16.43 -11.09 3.64
C PHE A 128 16.10 -10.78 2.19
N ALA A 129 15.13 -9.90 1.99
CA ALA A 129 14.80 -9.30 0.70
C ALA A 129 14.83 -7.77 0.81
N THR A 130 15.24 -7.09 -0.24
CA THR A 130 15.31 -5.63 -0.30
C THR A 130 14.65 -5.16 -1.59
N ARG A 131 13.89 -4.07 -1.51
CA ARG A 131 13.30 -3.38 -2.64
C ARG A 131 13.69 -1.91 -2.59
N PHE A 132 14.36 -1.45 -3.63
CA PHE A 132 14.49 -0.04 -3.94
C PHE A 132 13.59 0.27 -5.13
N ARG A 133 12.82 1.36 -5.11
CA ARG A 133 12.06 1.80 -6.31
C ARG A 133 12.07 3.31 -6.43
N ILE A 134 12.16 3.79 -7.67
CA ILE A 134 11.69 5.13 -8.06
C ILE A 134 10.30 4.98 -8.66
N PHE A 135 9.37 5.85 -8.29
CA PHE A 135 8.01 5.78 -8.79
C PHE A 135 7.36 7.15 -8.91
N HIS A 136 6.33 7.19 -9.74
CA HIS A 136 5.41 8.29 -9.91
C HIS A 136 4.03 7.86 -9.44
N GLU A 137 3.35 8.76 -8.74
CA GLU A 137 1.97 8.58 -8.33
C GLU A 137 1.17 9.86 -8.61
N SER A 138 -0.07 9.67 -9.08
CA SER A 138 -1.04 10.75 -9.26
C SER A 138 -2.40 10.31 -8.76
N SER A 139 -3.11 11.19 -8.06
CA SER A 139 -4.44 10.91 -7.50
C SER A 139 -5.48 11.82 -8.12
N HIS A 140 -6.60 11.23 -8.52
CA HIS A 140 -7.76 11.93 -9.05
C HIS A 140 -8.92 11.76 -8.08
N LEU A 141 -9.48 12.87 -7.59
CA LEU A 141 -10.70 12.83 -6.77
C LEU A 141 -11.89 12.36 -7.62
N GLY A 142 -12.75 11.52 -7.03
CA GLY A 142 -14.02 11.14 -7.64
C GLY A 142 -14.96 12.33 -7.76
N ASP A 143 -15.76 12.34 -8.81
CA ASP A 143 -16.70 13.43 -9.07
C ASP A 143 -17.85 13.44 -8.06
N GLU A 144 -18.35 12.28 -7.61
CA GLU A 144 -19.37 12.25 -6.55
C GLU A 144 -18.83 12.82 -5.23
N TYR A 145 -17.55 12.57 -4.91
CA TYR A 145 -16.91 13.19 -3.75
C TYR A 145 -16.85 14.71 -3.87
N LEU A 146 -16.45 15.24 -5.03
CA LEU A 146 -16.41 16.69 -5.28
C LEU A 146 -17.80 17.32 -5.15
N VAL A 147 -18.83 16.68 -5.71
CA VAL A 147 -20.21 17.17 -5.66
C VAL A 147 -20.77 17.13 -4.23
N HIS A 148 -20.60 16.02 -3.51
CA HIS A 148 -21.18 15.88 -2.17
C HIS A 148 -20.47 16.69 -1.09
N THR A 149 -19.16 16.89 -1.22
CA THR A 149 -18.37 17.62 -0.21
C THR A 149 -18.09 19.08 -0.54
N HIS A 150 -18.40 19.51 -1.77
CA HIS A 150 -18.02 20.83 -2.29
C HIS A 150 -16.50 21.08 -2.18
N ALA A 151 -15.70 20.00 -2.22
CA ALA A 151 -14.24 20.09 -2.18
C ALA A 151 -13.71 20.73 -3.47
N GLN A 152 -12.63 21.49 -3.34
CA GLN A 152 -11.89 21.95 -4.51
C GLN A 152 -11.07 20.80 -5.08
N ARG A 153 -11.01 20.73 -6.41
CA ARG A 153 -10.12 19.80 -7.09
C ARG A 153 -8.68 20.13 -6.74
N VAL A 154 -7.93 19.14 -6.30
CA VAL A 154 -6.49 19.22 -6.08
C VAL A 154 -5.84 18.13 -6.90
N ASP A 155 -4.93 18.51 -7.80
CA ASP A 155 -4.14 17.55 -8.56
C ASP A 155 -2.93 17.14 -7.70
N LEU A 156 -3.12 16.07 -6.92
CA LEU A 156 -2.06 15.48 -6.13
C LEU A 156 -1.21 14.58 -7.04
N THR A 157 0.04 14.96 -7.23
CA THR A 157 1.01 14.13 -7.96
C THR A 157 2.37 14.24 -7.32
N PHE A 158 3.11 13.13 -7.28
CA PHE A 158 4.45 13.13 -6.76
C PHE A 158 5.34 12.06 -7.41
N GLN A 159 6.65 12.28 -7.28
CA GLN A 159 7.70 11.32 -7.58
C GLN A 159 8.48 11.06 -6.31
N ALA A 160 8.75 9.79 -6.05
CA ALA A 160 9.39 9.37 -4.82
C ALA A 160 10.36 8.21 -5.04
N VAL A 161 11.30 8.08 -4.10
CA VAL A 161 12.11 6.89 -3.93
C VAL A 161 11.67 6.15 -2.68
N GLU A 162 11.61 4.82 -2.74
CA GLU A 162 11.36 3.95 -1.60
C GLU A 162 12.53 2.99 -1.44
N LEU A 163 12.90 2.75 -0.18
CA LEU A 163 13.73 1.62 0.21
C LEU A 163 13.00 0.82 1.29
N LEU A 164 12.82 -0.48 1.05
CA LEU A 164 12.28 -1.44 2.01
C LEU A 164 13.21 -2.63 2.17
N VAL A 165 13.35 -3.09 3.40
CA VAL A 165 14.02 -4.34 3.75
C VAL A 165 13.00 -5.23 4.45
N ALA A 166 12.97 -6.51 4.07
CA ALA A 166 12.14 -7.52 4.68
C ALA A 166 13.00 -8.70 5.16
N ASP A 167 12.62 -9.26 6.31
CA ASP A 167 13.12 -10.53 6.82
C ASP A 167 11.97 -11.54 6.80
N GLU A 168 12.14 -12.63 6.06
CA GLU A 168 11.15 -13.68 5.83
C GLU A 168 11.55 -14.95 6.59
N ALA A 169 11.23 -14.98 7.88
CA ALA A 169 11.54 -16.09 8.78
C ALA A 169 10.33 -17.02 8.99
N SER A 170 10.39 -18.22 8.41
CA SER A 170 9.39 -19.29 8.55
C SER A 170 7.98 -18.89 8.09
N ARG A 171 7.14 -18.39 9.01
CA ARG A 171 5.74 -18.00 8.77
C ARG A 171 5.53 -16.50 8.84
N TRP A 172 6.55 -15.77 9.25
CA TRP A 172 6.47 -14.35 9.52
C TRP A 172 7.34 -13.60 8.55
N ARG A 173 6.83 -12.44 8.13
CA ARG A 173 7.60 -11.45 7.39
C ARG A 173 7.54 -10.14 8.15
N VAL A 174 8.68 -9.64 8.57
CA VAL A 174 8.82 -8.28 9.11
C VAL A 174 9.44 -7.43 8.04
N TYR A 175 8.93 -6.23 7.80
CA TYR A 175 9.54 -5.29 6.86
C TYR A 175 9.53 -3.87 7.40
N GLY A 176 10.48 -3.10 6.91
CA GLY A 176 10.64 -1.70 7.29
C GLY A 176 11.51 -0.92 6.32
N GLY A 177 11.33 0.38 6.32
CA GLY A 177 12.12 1.33 5.54
C GLY A 177 11.42 2.68 5.43
N GLY A 178 11.53 3.31 4.27
CA GLY A 178 10.95 4.63 4.08
C GLY A 178 10.83 5.07 2.64
N VAL A 179 10.06 6.14 2.47
CA VAL A 179 9.80 6.82 1.22
C VAL A 179 10.30 8.25 1.34
N TYR A 180 10.96 8.73 0.29
CA TYR A 180 11.36 10.12 0.15
C TYR A 180 10.73 10.69 -1.13
N VAL A 181 9.80 11.61 -0.97
CA VAL A 181 9.17 12.37 -2.06
C VAL A 181 10.10 13.51 -2.47
N PHE A 182 10.54 13.52 -3.73
CA PHE A 182 11.53 14.50 -4.21
C PHE A 182 10.95 15.47 -5.24
N ALA A 183 9.78 15.18 -5.81
CA ALA A 183 9.03 16.11 -6.64
C ALA A 183 7.55 15.93 -6.35
N HIS A 184 6.79 17.00 -6.14
CA HIS A 184 5.37 16.92 -5.84
C HIS A 184 4.62 18.19 -6.19
N SER A 185 3.33 18.03 -6.42
CA SER A 185 2.33 19.08 -6.47
C SER A 185 1.14 18.64 -5.62
N PRO A 186 0.64 19.47 -4.70
CA PRO A 186 1.07 20.84 -4.36
C PRO A 186 2.39 20.91 -3.58
N ALA A 187 3.02 22.11 -3.50
CA ALA A 187 4.39 22.32 -3.02
C ALA A 187 4.62 22.18 -1.50
N ASP A 188 3.59 21.85 -0.72
CA ASP A 188 3.59 21.73 0.73
C ASP A 188 3.66 20.29 1.26
N LEU A 189 3.87 19.30 0.38
CA LEU A 189 4.09 17.91 0.79
C LEU A 189 5.43 17.76 1.52
N LYS A 190 5.45 17.04 2.65
CA LYS A 190 6.72 16.70 3.31
C LYS A 190 7.33 15.47 2.66
N PRO A 191 8.67 15.43 2.58
CA PRO A 191 9.30 14.42 1.76
C PRO A 191 9.37 13.06 2.43
N GLY A 192 9.48 12.98 3.77
CA GLY A 192 9.78 11.74 4.47
C GLY A 192 8.56 10.96 4.96
N VAL A 193 8.51 9.67 4.61
CA VAL A 193 7.56 8.68 5.15
C VAL A 193 8.34 7.50 5.72
N LEU A 194 8.05 7.10 6.96
CA LEU A 194 8.49 5.81 7.50
C LEU A 194 7.43 4.76 7.19
N HIS A 195 7.87 3.56 6.81
CA HIS A 195 6.98 2.46 6.45
C HIS A 195 7.47 1.18 7.13
N ALA A 196 6.58 0.49 7.84
CA ALA A 196 6.89 -0.79 8.46
C ALA A 196 5.64 -1.67 8.56
N GLY A 197 5.87 -2.97 8.63
CA GLY A 197 4.78 -3.93 8.81
C GLY A 197 5.23 -5.33 9.18
N LEU A 198 4.23 -6.15 9.45
CA LEU A 198 4.34 -7.54 9.89
C LEU A 198 3.26 -8.36 9.18
N GLU A 199 3.65 -9.48 8.58
CA GLU A 199 2.72 -10.42 7.95
C GLU A 199 2.93 -11.83 8.50
N TYR A 200 1.82 -12.52 8.70
CA TYR A 200 1.75 -13.95 8.95
C TYR A 200 1.25 -14.68 7.71
N HIS A 201 2.00 -15.66 7.25
CA HIS A 201 1.68 -16.52 6.12
C HIS A 201 1.53 -17.96 6.61
N GLN A 202 0.33 -18.52 6.49
CA GLN A 202 0.12 -19.91 6.84
C GLN A 202 0.79 -20.84 5.79
N PRO A 203 1.66 -21.78 6.19
CA PRO A 203 2.39 -22.64 5.24
C PRO A 203 1.50 -23.62 4.47
N HIS A 204 0.41 -24.06 5.09
CA HIS A 204 -0.48 -25.07 4.53
C HIS A 204 -1.80 -24.45 4.11
N SER A 205 -2.31 -24.89 2.96
CA SER A 205 -3.66 -24.57 2.51
C SER A 205 -4.69 -24.95 3.59
N LEU A 206 -5.53 -24.00 3.97
CA LEU A 206 -6.60 -24.21 4.94
C LEU A 206 -7.86 -24.78 4.26
N LEU A 207 -8.14 -24.34 3.03
CA LEU A 207 -9.38 -24.65 2.34
C LEU A 207 -9.08 -25.13 0.91
N ARG A 208 -9.69 -26.23 0.50
CA ARG A 208 -9.57 -26.73 -0.88
C ARG A 208 -10.97 -26.82 -1.48
N LEU A 209 -11.30 -25.86 -2.35
CA LEU A 209 -12.56 -25.86 -3.10
C LEU A 209 -12.39 -26.77 -4.33
N GLY A 210 -12.47 -28.09 -4.10
CA GLY A 210 -12.29 -29.11 -5.13
C GLY A 210 -10.95 -28.98 -5.86
N ARG A 211 -10.98 -29.05 -7.20
CA ARG A 211 -9.80 -28.84 -8.07
C ARG A 211 -9.59 -27.37 -8.47
N PHE A 212 -10.49 -26.48 -8.08
CA PHE A 212 -10.58 -25.12 -8.64
C PHE A 212 -9.86 -24.07 -7.80
N ALA A 213 -9.83 -24.22 -6.48
CA ALA A 213 -9.19 -23.25 -5.60
C ALA A 213 -8.57 -23.88 -4.36
N THR A 214 -7.47 -23.27 -3.92
CA THR A 214 -6.72 -23.63 -2.71
C THR A 214 -6.53 -22.34 -1.91
N GLY A 215 -7.10 -22.23 -0.72
CA GLY A 215 -7.08 -21.01 0.10
C GLY A 215 -6.05 -21.09 1.22
N ARG A 216 -5.27 -20.03 1.42
CA ARG A 216 -4.38 -19.88 2.59
C ARG A 216 -4.82 -18.72 3.46
N LEU A 217 -4.60 -18.84 4.77
CA LEU A 217 -4.82 -17.76 5.71
C LEU A 217 -3.58 -16.87 5.72
N VAL A 218 -3.81 -15.57 5.58
CA VAL A 218 -2.81 -14.52 5.79
C VAL A 218 -3.38 -13.48 6.73
N ALA A 219 -2.53 -12.90 7.55
CA ALA A 219 -2.86 -11.76 8.40
C ALA A 219 -1.71 -10.77 8.36
N GLY A 220 -2.00 -9.48 8.45
CA GLY A 220 -0.94 -8.49 8.46
C GLY A 220 -1.31 -7.18 9.11
N LEU A 221 -0.26 -6.45 9.47
CA LEU A 221 -0.29 -5.08 9.98
C LEU A 221 0.68 -4.26 9.13
N ASP A 222 0.20 -3.15 8.61
CA ASP A 222 0.98 -2.14 7.90
C ASP A 222 0.81 -0.79 8.60
N ALA A 223 1.90 -0.03 8.68
CA ALA A 223 1.91 1.32 9.22
C ALA A 223 2.82 2.25 8.42
N LYS A 224 2.29 3.42 8.06
CA LYS A 224 3.04 4.52 7.45
C LYS A 224 2.94 5.78 8.32
N ALA A 225 4.08 6.41 8.57
CA ALA A 225 4.16 7.64 9.37
C ALA A 225 4.82 8.76 8.55
N MET A 226 4.07 9.85 8.35
CA MET A 226 4.50 11.03 7.60
C MET A 226 5.24 12.02 8.52
N GLN A 227 6.22 12.74 7.99
CA GLN A 227 6.88 13.81 8.73
C GLN A 227 5.91 14.98 9.04
N GLU A 228 5.95 15.53 10.27
CA GLU A 228 5.08 16.62 10.74
C GLU A 228 5.74 18.02 10.65
N HIS A 229 4.90 19.07 10.62
CA HIS A 229 5.35 20.47 10.58
C HIS A 229 5.67 20.88 12.02
N LYS A 230 6.91 21.31 12.30
CA LYS A 230 7.15 22.18 13.45
C LYS A 230 6.75 23.59 13.03
N ASN A 231 5.53 24.01 13.35
CA ASN A 231 5.20 25.43 13.28
C ASN A 231 5.99 26.14 14.38
N ASN A 232 7.11 26.77 14.02
CA ASN A 232 7.66 27.84 14.84
C ASN A 232 6.70 29.03 14.71
N ALA A 233 5.77 29.14 15.65
CA ALA A 233 4.99 30.36 15.82
C ALA A 233 5.97 31.50 16.12
N VAL A 234 6.19 32.37 15.12
CA VAL A 234 6.78 33.68 15.35
C VAL A 234 5.78 34.44 16.22
N ARG A 235 6.08 34.55 17.51
CA ARG A 235 5.48 35.61 18.34
C ARG A 235 5.87 36.95 17.73
N ARG A 236 4.90 37.69 17.21
CA ARG A 236 4.92 39.14 17.13
C ARG A 236 3.65 39.65 17.79
#